data_AF-A0A7V9PZ40-F1
#
_entry.id   AF-A0A7V9PZ40-F1
#
_cell.length_a   1.000
_cell.length_b   1.000
_cell.length_c   1.000
_cell.angle_alpha   90.00
_cell.angle_beta   90.00
_cell.angle_gamma   90.00
#
_symmetry.space_group_name_H-M   'P 1'
#
loop_
_entity.id
_entity.type
_entity.pdbx_description
1 polymer ?
#
loop_
_entity_poly.entity_id
_entity_poly.type
_entity_poly.pdbx_seq_one_letter_code
_entity_poly.pdbx_strand_id
1 'polypeptide(L)'
;MPFGISIWELLILLVVLLLVFGASRLPEMGRSLGKGMREFKDAVTNADDDEKFASPTAPPAELPSAPSEPIYSPHDEKEAEEAERETVR
;
A
#
# COMPACT_ATOMS: atom_id res chain seq x y z
N MET A 1 -19.66 17.18 -32.22
CA MET A 1 -19.76 16.16 -31.14
C MET A 1 -19.73 16.89 -29.81
N PRO A 2 -20.85 17.12 -29.11
CA PRO A 2 -20.85 17.88 -27.87
C PRO A 2 -20.53 16.95 -26.68
N PHE A 3 -19.25 16.58 -26.54
CA PHE A 3 -18.74 15.91 -25.33
C PHE A 3 -17.44 16.58 -24.89
N GLY A 4 -17.48 17.91 -24.83
CA GLY A 4 -16.40 18.73 -24.30
C GLY A 4 -16.71 19.18 -22.89
N ILE A 5 -17.14 18.28 -21.98
CA ILE A 5 -17.13 18.61 -20.55
C ILE A 5 -15.67 18.85 -20.19
N SER A 6 -15.31 20.12 -20.12
CA SER A 6 -13.98 20.57 -19.81
C SER A 6 -13.72 20.26 -18.34
N ILE A 7 -12.48 19.90 -17.99
CA ILE A 7 -12.08 19.64 -16.59
C ILE A 7 -12.52 20.78 -15.65
N TRP A 8 -12.56 22.01 -16.16
CA TRP A 8 -13.08 23.20 -15.47
C TRP A 8 -14.55 23.13 -15.07
N GLU A 9 -15.43 22.62 -15.94
CA GLU A 9 -16.86 22.49 -15.66
C GLU A 9 -17.11 21.40 -14.60
N LEU A 10 -16.37 20.29 -14.70
CA LEU A 10 -16.42 19.23 -13.69
C LEU A 10 -15.90 19.74 -12.33
N LEU A 11 -14.83 20.53 -12.31
CA LEU A 11 -14.32 21.16 -11.09
C LEU A 11 -15.34 22.10 -10.45
N ILE A 12 -16.02 22.94 -11.24
CA ILE A 12 -17.06 23.84 -10.73
C ILE A 12 -18.21 23.03 -10.12
N LEU A 13 -18.68 21.97 -10.80
CA LEU A 13 -19.71 21.08 -10.28
C LEU A 13 -19.28 20.42 -8.97
N LEU A 14 -18.04 19.94 -8.91
CA LEU A 14 -17.45 19.34 -7.72
C LEU A 14 -17.43 20.34 -6.56
N VAL A 15 -17.02 21.59 -6.78
CA VAL A 15 -17.01 22.65 -5.75
C VAL A 15 -18.41 22.92 -5.21
N VAL A 16 -19.44 23.00 -6.08
CA VAL A 16 -20.83 23.16 -5.65
C VAL A 16 -21.27 21.97 -4.79
N LEU A 17 -20.91 20.75 -5.19
CA LEU A 17 -21.22 19.53 -4.44
C LEU A 17 -20.50 19.53 -3.07
N LEU A 18 -19.24 19.98 -3.00
CA LEU A 18 -18.51 20.17 -1.75
C LEU A 18 -19.14 21.25 -0.86
N LEU A 19 -19.77 22.28 -1.43
CA LEU A 19 -20.46 23.31 -0.65
C LEU A 19 -21.72 22.76 0.03
N VAL A 20 -22.47 21.92 -0.68
CA VAL A 20 -23.72 21.31 -0.17
C VAL A 20 -23.44 20.17 0.80
N PHE A 21 -22.56 19.23 0.42
CA PHE A 21 -22.25 18.03 1.20
C PHE A 21 -21.10 18.21 2.20
N GLY A 22 -20.24 19.21 1.98
CA GLY A 22 -19.01 19.45 2.73
C GLY A 22 -17.80 18.74 2.13
N ALA A 23 -16.60 19.32 2.34
CA ALA A 23 -15.32 18.77 1.87
C ALA A 23 -14.95 17.40 2.49
N SER A 24 -15.63 16.99 3.56
CA SER A 24 -15.35 15.73 4.28
C SER A 24 -16.23 14.56 3.81
N ARG A 25 -17.47 14.81 3.38
CA ARG A 25 -18.44 13.73 3.13
C ARG A 25 -18.25 13.03 1.78
N LEU A 26 -17.94 13.78 0.72
CA LEU A 26 -17.65 13.20 -0.60
C LEU A 26 -16.46 12.23 -0.60
N PRO A 27 -15.28 12.58 -0.04
CA PRO A 27 -14.16 11.64 -0.02
C PRO A 27 -14.39 10.47 0.93
N GLU A 28 -15.14 10.65 2.02
CA GLU A 28 -15.50 9.57 2.94
C GLU A 28 -16.39 8.52 2.24
N MET A 29 -17.45 8.96 1.56
CA MET A 29 -18.30 8.07 0.77
C MET A 29 -17.53 7.43 -0.39
N GLY A 30 -16.72 8.22 -1.12
CA GLY A 30 -15.87 7.74 -2.20
C GLY A 30 -14.86 6.68 -1.77
N ARG A 31 -14.29 6.79 -0.56
CA ARG A 31 -13.39 5.76 0.00
C ARG A 31 -14.11 4.44 0.27
N SER A 32 -15.33 4.48 0.81
CA SER A 32 -16.12 3.27 1.07
C SER A 32 -16.56 2.58 -0.24
N LEU A 33 -17.05 3.37 -1.20
CA LEU A 33 -17.43 2.89 -2.54
C LEU A 33 -16.23 2.39 -3.33
N GLY A 34 -15.08 3.05 -3.21
CA GLY A 34 -13.85 2.66 -3.90
C GLY A 34 -13.30 1.32 -3.41
N LYS A 35 -13.40 1.02 -2.11
CA LYS A 35 -13.03 -0.30 -1.57
C LYS A 35 -13.93 -1.40 -2.13
N GLY A 36 -15.25 -1.21 -2.07
CA GLY A 36 -16.20 -2.18 -2.64
C GLY A 36 -16.05 -2.35 -4.16
N MET A 37 -15.80 -1.26 -4.89
CA MET A 37 -15.56 -1.31 -6.34
C MET A 37 -14.25 -2.04 -6.68
N ARG A 38 -13.21 -1.90 -5.84
CA ARG A 38 -11.94 -2.61 -6.01
C ARG A 38 -12.11 -4.10 -5.75
N GLU A 39 -12.75 -4.48 -4.65
CA GLU A 39 -13.05 -5.88 -4.34
C GLU A 39 -13.97 -6.51 -5.39
N PHE A 40 -14.96 -5.77 -5.89
CA PHE A 40 -15.83 -6.20 -6.98
C PHE A 40 -15.05 -6.41 -8.27
N LYS A 41 -14.19 -5.45 -8.64
CA LYS A 41 -13.34 -5.59 -9.83
C LYS A 41 -12.39 -6.76 -9.69
N ASP A 42 -11.75 -6.92 -8.53
CA ASP A 42 -10.84 -8.03 -8.27
C ASP A 42 -11.59 -9.36 -8.36
N ALA A 43 -12.80 -9.49 -7.80
CA ALA A 43 -13.60 -10.70 -7.90
C ALA A 43 -14.03 -11.02 -9.34
N VAL A 44 -14.45 -10.00 -10.11
CA VAL A 44 -14.84 -10.18 -11.52
C VAL A 44 -13.62 -10.53 -12.37
N THR A 45 -12.50 -9.83 -12.20
CA THR A 45 -11.26 -10.10 -12.94
C THR A 45 -10.66 -11.47 -12.60
N ASN A 46 -10.65 -11.89 -11.32
CA ASN A 46 -10.16 -13.21 -10.94
C ASN A 46 -11.11 -14.35 -11.35
N ALA A 47 -12.42 -14.11 -11.46
CA ALA A 47 -13.38 -15.10 -11.96
C ALA A 47 -13.18 -15.41 -13.46
N ASP A 48 -12.56 -14.50 -14.21
CA ASP A 48 -12.20 -14.71 -15.61
C ASP A 48 -10.76 -15.28 -15.78
N ASP A 49 -9.90 -15.17 -14.77
CA ASP A 49 -8.45 -15.49 -14.79
C ASP A 49 -8.06 -16.59 -13.76
N ASP A 50 -8.74 -17.74 -13.77
CA ASP A 50 -8.50 -18.88 -12.85
C ASP A 50 -7.09 -19.53 -12.92
N GLU A 51 -6.05 -18.90 -13.49
CA GLU A 51 -4.69 -19.48 -13.54
C GLU A 51 -3.49 -18.57 -13.20
N LYS A 52 -3.61 -17.29 -12.78
CA LYS A 52 -2.39 -16.54 -12.39
C LYS A 52 -2.51 -15.66 -11.13
N PHE A 53 -1.98 -16.22 -10.05
CA PHE A 53 -1.30 -15.56 -8.92
C PHE A 53 -2.11 -14.51 -8.14
N ALA A 54 -2.55 -14.94 -6.95
CA ALA A 54 -2.93 -14.07 -5.84
C ALA A 54 -1.89 -12.96 -5.63
N SER A 55 -2.26 -11.70 -5.91
CA SER A 55 -1.47 -10.55 -5.51
C SER A 55 -1.84 -10.19 -4.07
N PRO A 56 -0.88 -10.18 -3.12
CA PRO A 56 -1.15 -9.82 -1.75
C PRO A 56 -1.62 -8.37 -1.69
N THR A 57 -2.82 -8.15 -1.16
CA THR A 57 -3.26 -6.83 -0.72
C THR A 57 -2.29 -6.37 0.37
N ALA A 58 -1.31 -5.55 -0.01
CA ALA A 58 -0.44 -4.85 0.93
C ALA A 58 -1.25 -3.74 1.61
N PRO A 59 -1.26 -3.66 2.95
CA PRO A 59 -1.72 -2.49 3.69
C PRO A 59 -0.76 -1.31 3.46
N PRO A 60 -1.21 -0.14 2.97
CA PRO A 60 -0.35 1.04 2.93
C PRO A 60 -0.36 1.77 4.29
N ALA A 61 0.84 1.96 4.83
CA ALA A 61 1.24 2.92 5.86
C ALA A 61 1.02 2.56 7.34
N GLU A 62 1.94 1.77 7.90
CA GLU A 62 2.77 2.32 8.96
C GLU A 62 4.01 2.93 8.28
N LEU A 63 4.16 4.25 8.34
CA LEU A 63 5.42 4.91 8.05
C LEU A 63 6.29 4.75 9.31
N PRO A 64 7.30 3.87 9.35
CA PRO A 64 8.31 3.97 10.40
C PRO A 64 9.03 5.31 10.21
N SER A 65 8.73 6.25 11.11
CA SER A 65 9.59 7.40 11.32
C SER A 65 10.96 6.90 11.80
N ALA A 66 12.02 7.33 11.11
CA ALA A 66 13.47 7.09 11.29
C ALA A 66 13.95 6.70 12.72
N PRO A 67 15.00 5.86 12.91
CA PRO A 67 16.36 6.15 12.41
C PRO A 67 17.16 4.97 11.84
N SER A 68 18.10 5.34 10.98
CA SER A 68 19.19 4.56 10.40
C SER A 68 20.15 3.97 11.43
N GLU A 69 20.33 2.65 11.43
CA GLU A 69 21.62 2.01 11.69
C GLU A 69 21.68 0.65 10.98
N PRO A 70 22.59 0.44 10.02
CA PRO A 70 22.84 -0.89 9.49
C PRO A 70 23.46 -1.72 10.60
N ILE A 71 22.68 -2.66 11.16
CA ILE A 71 23.23 -3.75 11.98
C ILE A 71 24.05 -4.63 11.03
N TYR A 72 25.32 -4.27 10.86
CA TYR A 72 26.36 -5.19 10.43
C TYR A 72 26.36 -6.34 11.44
N SER A 73 25.86 -7.49 11.03
CA SER A 73 26.02 -8.74 11.75
C SER A 73 27.27 -9.42 11.18
N PRO A 74 28.43 -9.37 11.85
CA PRO A 74 29.55 -10.23 11.49
C PRO A 74 29.18 -11.65 11.91
N HIS A 75 28.46 -12.36 11.06
CA HIS A 75 28.28 -13.80 11.19
C HIS A 75 29.56 -14.51 10.69
N ASP A 76 30.68 -14.22 11.34
CA ASP A 76 32.02 -14.79 11.09
C ASP A 76 32.82 -15.02 12.38
N GLU A 77 32.15 -15.16 13.53
CA GLU A 77 32.79 -15.57 14.79
C GLU A 77 32.63 -17.07 15.10
N LYS A 78 32.31 -17.90 14.09
CA LYS A 78 32.32 -19.36 14.23
C LYS A 78 33.72 -19.99 14.23
N GLU A 79 34.79 -19.21 14.36
CA GLU A 79 36.17 -19.70 14.24
C GLU A 79 37.07 -19.52 15.49
N ALA A 80 36.54 -19.06 16.63
CA ALA A 80 37.38 -18.79 17.83
C ALA A 80 37.18 -19.74 19.02
N GLU A 81 36.30 -20.75 18.96
CA GLU A 81 36.04 -21.65 20.10
C GLU A 81 36.77 -23.00 20.03
N GLU A 82 37.62 -23.24 19.02
CA GLU A 82 38.35 -24.52 18.86
C GLU A 82 39.79 -24.51 19.42
N ALA A 83 40.36 -23.34 19.77
CA ALA A 83 41.79 -23.23 20.12
C ALA A 83 42.13 -23.23 21.63
N GLU A 84 41.16 -23.28 22.56
CA GLU A 84 41.46 -23.21 24.00
C GLU A 84 41.46 -24.58 24.73
N ARG A 85 41.12 -25.69 24.05
CA ARG A 85 41.19 -27.03 24.66
C ARG A 85 42.54 -27.73 24.53
N GLU A 86 43.54 -27.10 23.90
CA GLU A 86 44.86 -27.73 23.66
C GLU A 86 46.03 -27.16 24.49
N THR A 87 45.84 -26.11 25.32
CA THR A 87 46.97 -25.48 26.04
C THR A 87 47.00 -25.68 27.56
N VAL A 88 46.04 -26.42 28.13
CA VAL A 88 46.08 -26.80 29.57
C VAL A 88 46.45 -28.27 29.69
N ARG A 89 47.66 -28.59 29.24
CA ARG A 89 48.44 -29.76 29.60
C ARG A 89 49.82 -29.30 30.04
#